data_AF-A0A4R9WN77-F1
#
_entry.id   AF-A0A4R9WN77-F1
#
_cell.length_a   1.000
_cell.length_b   1.000
_cell.length_c   1.000
_cell.angle_alpha   90.00
_cell.angle_beta   90.00
_cell.angle_gamma   90.00
#
_symmetry.space_group_name_H-M   'P 1'
#
loop_
_entity.id
_entity.type
_entity.pdbx_description
1 polymer ?
#
loop_
_entity_poly.entity_id
_entity_poly.type
_entity_poly.pdbx_seq_one_letter_code
_entity_poly.pdbx_strand_id
1 'polypeptide(L)'
;AEDRDWFPDFAGRGDWRETLLDAWANHRDESFIHQYLSPALIRKWRLFVLADGADEPHYQVASIHNERGYRKIRSALAHSYEIGAKRPDIEVV
;
A
#
# COMPACT_ATOMS: atom_id res chain seq x y z
N ALA A 1 -18.02 -9.27 1.40
CA ALA A 1 -17.16 -9.29 0.20
C ALA A 1 -15.97 -8.44 0.54
N GLU A 2 -14.75 -8.97 0.43
CA GLU A 2 -13.54 -8.41 1.06
C GLU A 2 -13.35 -6.90 0.86
N ASP A 3 -13.64 -6.36 -0.33
CA ASP A 3 -13.54 -4.91 -0.58
C ASP A 3 -14.51 -4.08 0.29
N ARG A 4 -15.68 -4.61 0.66
CA ARG A 4 -16.62 -3.96 1.60
C ARG A 4 -16.14 -3.99 3.05
N ASP A 5 -15.35 -4.99 3.40
CA ASP A 5 -14.77 -5.09 4.74
C ASP A 5 -13.61 -4.08 4.90
N TRP A 6 -12.93 -3.77 3.79
CA TRP A 6 -11.81 -2.81 3.75
C TRP A 6 -12.22 -1.38 3.45
N PHE A 7 -13.29 -1.18 2.67
CA PHE A 7 -13.79 0.13 2.25
C PHE A 7 -15.31 0.24 2.46
N PRO A 8 -15.79 0.14 3.71
CA PRO A 8 -17.23 0.14 4.01
C PRO A 8 -17.92 1.42 3.51
N ASP A 9 -17.18 2.52 3.45
CA ASP A 9 -17.72 3.83 3.08
C ASP A 9 -18.04 3.97 1.59
N PHE A 10 -17.45 3.18 0.69
CA PHE A 10 -17.70 3.37 -0.75
C PHE A 10 -17.80 2.07 -1.57
N ALA A 11 -17.30 0.93 -1.07
CA ALA A 11 -17.34 -0.31 -1.83
C ALA A 11 -18.77 -0.77 -2.13
N GLY A 12 -19.11 -0.79 -3.41
CA GLY A 12 -20.42 -1.23 -3.90
C GLY A 12 -21.51 -0.17 -3.87
N ARG A 13 -21.19 1.12 -3.62
CA ARG A 13 -22.16 2.24 -3.78
C ARG A 13 -22.52 2.53 -5.24
N GLY A 14 -21.67 2.15 -6.20
CA GLY A 14 -21.88 2.41 -7.62
C GLY A 14 -21.46 3.81 -8.08
N ASP A 15 -21.26 4.76 -7.17
CA ASP A 15 -20.72 6.09 -7.46
C ASP A 15 -19.19 6.12 -7.29
N TRP A 16 -18.51 5.58 -8.29
CA TRP A 16 -17.04 5.60 -8.34
C TRP A 16 -16.48 7.03 -8.52
N ARG A 17 -17.27 7.95 -9.10
CA ARG A 17 -16.81 9.28 -9.46
C ARG A 17 -16.67 10.15 -8.21
N GLU A 18 -17.68 10.16 -7.35
CA GLU A 18 -17.62 10.88 -6.07
C GLU A 18 -16.44 10.39 -5.23
N THR A 19 -16.26 9.07 -5.14
CA THR A 19 -15.13 8.45 -4.42
C THR A 19 -13.78 8.93 -4.94
N LEU A 20 -13.60 9.01 -6.26
CA LEU A 20 -12.34 9.48 -6.85
C LEU A 20 -12.12 10.99 -6.65
N LEU A 21 -13.18 11.79 -6.71
CA LEU A 21 -13.08 13.23 -6.47
C LEU A 21 -12.66 13.52 -5.03
N ASP A 22 -13.26 12.81 -4.06
CA ASP A 22 -12.89 12.90 -2.65
C ASP A 22 -11.44 12.45 -2.41
N ALA A 23 -11.06 11.32 -2.99
CA ALA A 23 -9.70 10.80 -2.88
C ALA A 23 -8.66 11.79 -3.42
N TRP A 24 -8.93 12.43 -4.57
CA TRP A 24 -8.02 13.44 -5.14
C TRP A 24 -7.95 14.68 -4.26
N ALA A 25 -9.09 15.16 -3.78
CA ALA A 25 -9.15 16.37 -2.97
C ALA A 25 -8.37 16.23 -1.65
N ASN A 26 -8.40 15.05 -1.04
CA ASN A 26 -7.94 14.85 0.34
C ASN A 26 -6.64 14.04 0.48
N HIS A 27 -6.21 13.31 -0.55
CA HIS A 27 -5.07 12.40 -0.45
C HIS A 27 -4.07 12.58 -1.60
N ARG A 28 -2.77 12.47 -1.28
CA ARG A 28 -1.66 12.53 -2.24
C ARG A 28 -0.64 11.42 -2.01
N ASP A 29 0.09 11.08 -3.07
CA ASP A 29 1.28 10.23 -3.04
C ASP A 29 1.11 8.95 -2.18
N GLU A 30 1.84 8.83 -1.08
CA GLU A 30 1.83 7.67 -0.18
C GLU A 30 0.49 7.46 0.53
N SER A 31 -0.20 8.55 0.90
CA SER A 31 -1.48 8.48 1.60
C SER A 31 -2.58 7.86 0.72
N PHE A 32 -2.51 8.06 -0.60
CA PHE A 32 -3.47 7.48 -1.54
C PHE A 32 -3.35 5.95 -1.56
N ILE A 33 -2.13 5.41 -1.55
CA ILE A 33 -1.86 3.97 -1.47
C ILE A 33 -2.39 3.41 -0.14
N HIS A 34 -2.14 4.12 0.96
CA HIS A 34 -2.60 3.75 2.29
C HIS A 34 -4.11 3.72 2.44
N GLN A 35 -4.85 4.52 1.69
CA GLN A 35 -6.30 4.66 1.84
C GLN A 35 -7.11 3.91 0.79
N TYR A 36 -6.60 3.74 -0.44
CA TYR A 36 -7.42 3.22 -1.55
C TYR A 36 -6.88 1.96 -2.24
N LEU A 37 -5.69 1.45 -1.89
CA LEU A 37 -5.20 0.18 -2.46
C LEU A 37 -5.96 -1.04 -1.88
N SER A 38 -6.79 -1.67 -2.71
CA SER A 38 -7.63 -2.80 -2.31
C SER A 38 -6.94 -4.16 -2.34
N PRO A 39 -7.35 -5.12 -1.48
CA PRO A 39 -6.93 -6.52 -1.56
C PRO A 39 -7.08 -7.15 -2.95
N ALA A 40 -8.16 -6.80 -3.67
CA ALA A 40 -8.40 -7.28 -5.03
C ALA A 40 -7.31 -6.83 -6.00
N LEU A 41 -6.90 -5.56 -5.96
CA LEU A 41 -5.81 -5.03 -6.80
C LEU A 41 -4.46 -5.61 -6.40
N ILE A 42 -4.19 -5.77 -5.10
CA ILE A 42 -2.96 -6.42 -4.62
C ILE A 42 -2.84 -7.83 -5.23
N ARG A 43 -3.90 -8.64 -5.19
CA ARG A 43 -3.91 -9.97 -5.82
C ARG A 43 -3.76 -9.92 -7.33
N LYS A 44 -4.46 -9.00 -7.99
CA LYS A 44 -4.41 -8.84 -9.45
C LYS A 44 -3.01 -8.52 -9.95
N TRP A 45 -2.31 -7.63 -9.24
CA TRP A 45 -0.93 -7.24 -9.56
C TRP A 45 0.12 -8.14 -8.92
N ARG A 46 -0.30 -9.11 -8.11
CA ARG A 46 0.56 -10.09 -7.44
C ARG A 46 1.63 -9.42 -6.57
N LEU A 47 1.23 -8.39 -5.83
CA LEU A 47 2.15 -7.67 -4.96
C LEU A 47 2.50 -8.53 -3.73
N PHE A 48 3.77 -8.57 -3.37
CA PHE A 48 4.28 -9.20 -2.16
C PHE A 48 5.42 -8.35 -1.61
N VAL A 49 5.73 -8.54 -0.33
CA VAL A 49 6.89 -7.90 0.32
C VAL A 49 8.01 -8.92 0.42
N LEU A 50 9.21 -8.52 0.03
CA LEU A 50 10.44 -9.26 0.31
C LEU A 50 11.05 -8.75 1.60
N ALA A 51 11.57 -9.66 2.42
CA ALA A 51 12.55 -9.35 3.44
C ALA A 51 13.92 -9.73 2.87
N ASP A 52 14.89 -8.83 3.07
CA ASP A 52 16.29 -9.04 2.77
C ASP A 52 17.13 -8.74 4.01
N GLY A 53 18.19 -9.54 4.17
CA GLY A 53 19.26 -9.30 5.12
C GLY A 53 20.57 -9.37 4.36
N ALA A 54 21.49 -8.45 4.63
CA ALA A 54 22.78 -8.39 3.93
C ALA A 54 23.58 -9.71 4.04
N ASP A 55 23.38 -10.44 5.14
CA ASP A 55 24.04 -11.71 5.43
C ASP A 55 23.25 -12.95 4.98
N GLU A 56 22.06 -12.77 4.37
CA GLU A 56 21.19 -13.87 3.97
C GLU A 56 21.47 -14.31 2.52
N PRO A 57 21.65 -15.63 2.26
CA PRO A 57 21.96 -16.11 0.91
C PRO A 57 20.74 -16.16 -0.03
N HIS A 58 19.54 -15.86 0.47
CA HIS A 58 18.29 -15.88 -0.29
C HIS A 58 17.32 -14.80 0.21
N TYR A 59 16.42 -14.36 -0.67
CA TYR A 59 15.33 -13.47 -0.30
C TYR A 59 14.15 -14.24 0.28
N GLN A 60 13.53 -13.72 1.32
CA GLN A 60 12.33 -14.29 1.92
C GLN A 60 11.08 -13.51 1.50
N VAL A 61 10.00 -14.20 1.11
CA VAL A 61 8.70 -13.54 0.93
C VAL A 61 8.07 -13.30 2.30
N ALA A 62 8.15 -12.06 2.78
CA ALA A 62 7.75 -11.65 4.12
C ALA A 62 6.23 -11.42 4.27
N SER A 63 5.53 -11.09 3.17
CA SER A 63 4.08 -10.85 3.20
C SER A 63 3.42 -11.24 1.89
N ILE A 64 2.29 -11.93 2.01
CA ILE A 64 1.51 -12.49 0.92
C ILE A 64 0.04 -12.07 1.02
N HIS A 65 -0.80 -12.55 0.10
CA HIS A 65 -2.22 -12.18 -0.03
C HIS A 65 -3.12 -12.75 1.08
N ASN A 66 -2.97 -12.25 2.30
CA ASN A 66 -3.88 -12.48 3.44
C ASN A 66 -4.09 -11.17 4.21
N GLU A 67 -5.02 -11.13 5.16
CA GLU A 67 -5.42 -9.88 5.84
C GLU A 67 -4.24 -9.11 6.46
N ARG A 68 -3.35 -9.81 7.18
CA ARG A 68 -2.14 -9.20 7.77
C ARG A 68 -1.15 -8.76 6.70
N GLY A 69 -1.00 -9.55 5.64
CA GLY A 69 -0.10 -9.26 4.53
C GLY A 69 -0.56 -8.08 3.69
N TYR A 70 -1.87 -7.88 3.48
CA TYR A 70 -2.39 -6.71 2.78
C TYR A 70 -2.01 -5.40 3.48
N ARG A 71 -2.10 -5.34 4.82
CA ARG A 71 -1.66 -4.15 5.57
C ARG A 71 -0.16 -3.89 5.36
N LYS A 72 0.66 -4.93 5.45
CA LYS A 72 2.12 -4.82 5.24
C LYS A 72 2.48 -4.41 3.81
N ILE A 73 1.84 -4.99 2.80
CA ILE A 73 2.06 -4.64 1.40
C ILE A 73 1.69 -3.18 1.13
N ARG A 74 0.54 -2.70 1.64
CA ARG A 74 0.15 -1.28 1.53
C ARG A 74 1.19 -0.36 2.15
N SER A 75 1.64 -0.68 3.37
CA SER A 75 2.64 0.11 4.08
C SER A 75 3.97 0.16 3.35
N ALA A 76 4.47 -0.98 2.88
CA ALA A 76 5.74 -1.05 2.14
C ALA A 76 5.68 -0.28 0.81
N LEU A 77 4.57 -0.44 0.07
CA LEU A 77 4.40 0.28 -1.19
C LEU A 77 4.27 1.79 -0.95
N ALA A 78 3.47 2.22 0.03
CA ALA A 78 3.31 3.63 0.36
C ALA A 78 4.65 4.27 0.75
N HIS A 79 5.44 3.62 1.61
CA HIS A 79 6.77 4.11 1.99
C HIS A 79 7.72 4.24 0.78
N SER A 80 7.60 3.36 -0.23
CA SER A 80 8.36 3.48 -1.47
C SER A 80 7.97 4.68 -2.34
N TYR A 81 6.84 5.33 -2.07
CA TYR A 81 6.39 6.56 -2.75
C TYR A 81 6.58 7.82 -1.90
N GLU A 82 6.93 7.66 -0.62
CA GLU A 82 7.21 8.77 0.30
C GLU A 82 8.48 9.52 -0.17
N ILE A 83 8.29 10.72 -0.71
CA ILE A 83 9.37 11.52 -1.31
C ILE A 83 10.46 11.87 -0.29
N GLY A 84 10.08 12.06 0.98
CA GLY A 84 11.00 12.34 2.08
C GLY A 84 11.92 11.17 2.43
N ALA A 85 11.41 9.93 2.36
CA ALA A 85 12.16 8.72 2.70
C ALA A 85 13.27 8.38 1.69
N LYS A 86 13.21 8.93 0.47
CA LYS A 86 14.21 8.67 -0.59
C LYS A 86 15.43 9.59 -0.55
N ARG A 87 15.44 10.60 0.32
CA ARG A 87 16.60 11.49 0.47
C ARG A 87 17.50 10.92 1.58
N PRO A 88 18.78 10.66 1.30
CA PRO A 88 19.70 10.29 2.37
C PRO A 88 19.79 11.44 3.36
N ASP A 89 19.51 11.14 4.63
CA ASP A 89 19.70 12.07 5.74
C ASP A 89 21.19 12.04 6.10
N ILE A 90 21.94 13.01 5.57
CA ILE A 90 23.38 13.13 5.78
C ILE A 90 23.60 14.22 6.83
N GLU A 91 23.81 13.82 8.07
CA GLU A 91 24.26 14.70 9.14
C GLU A 91 25.79 14.66 9.24
N VAL A 92 26.43 15.82 9.15
CA VAL A 92 27.87 15.97 9.37
C VAL A 92 28.06 16.46 10.81
N VAL A 93 28.71 15.65 11.65
CA VAL A 93 29.08 15.96 13.04
C VAL A 93 30.54 16.39 13.12
#